data_AF-A0A537J931-F1
#
_entry.id   AF-A0A537J931-F1
#
_cell.length_a   1.000
_cell.length_b   1.000
_cell.length_c   1.000
_cell.angle_alpha   90.00
_cell.angle_beta   90.00
_cell.angle_gamma   90.00
#
_symmetry.space_group_name_H-M   'P 1'
#
loop_
_entity.id
_entity.type
_entity.pdbx_description
1 polymer ?
#
loop_
_entity_poly.entity_id
_entity_poly.type
_entity_poly.pdbx_seq_one_letter_code
_entity_poly.pdbx_strand_id
1 'polypeptide(L)'
;MTTEQIFPVIGQYQSSTNADQKVTITLDDQNKGFVWIDGLPQGRVKGVFKKTPATYKIPAQKTAEGTEVPEGTLIFDKDANTLTIMLGRPFNDADPASVFATTTMTDESATTEKATVTKTKGNKTKTKVKKPEPWVFTGTKIVQGTAVNQ
;
A
#
# COMPACT_ATOMS: atom_id res chain seq x y z
N MET A 1 -2.09 26.98 -5.25
CA MET A 1 -1.62 25.70 -4.71
C MET A 1 -2.83 24.96 -4.17
N THR A 2 -3.42 24.05 -4.96
CA THR A 2 -4.51 23.19 -4.50
C THR A 2 -3.96 21.97 -3.76
N THR A 3 -4.75 21.34 -2.88
CA THR A 3 -4.34 20.15 -2.12
C THR A 3 -3.83 19.02 -3.03
N GLU A 4 -4.38 18.89 -4.23
CA GLU A 4 -3.96 17.92 -5.25
C GLU A 4 -2.57 18.23 -5.86
N GLN A 5 -2.17 19.51 -5.91
CA GLN A 5 -0.81 19.90 -6.31
C GLN A 5 0.22 19.57 -5.24
N ILE A 6 -0.18 19.62 -3.96
CA ILE A 6 0.68 19.31 -2.81
C ILE A 6 0.76 17.80 -2.61
N PHE A 7 -0.36 17.09 -2.74
CA PHE A 7 -0.49 15.65 -2.57
C PHE A 7 -0.98 15.01 -3.88
N PRO A 8 -0.06 14.70 -4.81
CA PRO A 8 -0.43 14.22 -6.15
C PRO A 8 -1.08 12.84 -6.15
N VAL A 9 -0.93 12.12 -5.04
CA VAL A 9 -1.45 10.77 -4.84
C VAL A 9 -2.96 10.74 -4.60
N ILE A 10 -3.59 11.88 -4.32
CA ILE A 10 -5.03 11.96 -4.12
C ILE A 10 -5.72 11.80 -5.48
N GLY A 11 -6.69 10.90 -5.55
CA GLY A 11 -7.46 10.62 -6.76
C GLY A 11 -7.95 9.18 -6.83
N GLN A 12 -8.51 8.82 -7.98
CA GLN A 12 -8.91 7.46 -8.30
C GLN A 12 -7.87 6.81 -9.19
N TYR A 13 -7.66 5.51 -9.02
CA TYR A 13 -6.68 4.71 -9.71
C TYR A 13 -7.35 3.45 -10.23
N GLN A 14 -7.12 3.13 -11.50
CA GLN A 14 -7.58 1.88 -12.08
C GLN A 14 -6.43 0.89 -12.08
N SER A 15 -6.66 -0.33 -11.62
CA SER A 15 -5.62 -1.37 -11.66
C SER A 15 -5.20 -1.64 -13.10
N SER A 16 -3.89 -1.72 -13.32
CA SER A 16 -3.30 -2.10 -14.60
C SER A 16 -3.46 -3.59 -14.88
N THR A 17 -3.72 -4.41 -13.86
CA THR A 17 -3.92 -5.86 -13.98
C THR A 17 -5.39 -6.26 -14.03
N ASN A 18 -6.29 -5.47 -13.42
CA ASN A 18 -7.72 -5.77 -13.30
C ASN A 18 -8.57 -4.52 -13.55
N ALA A 19 -9.17 -4.38 -14.74
CA ALA A 19 -9.93 -3.17 -15.09
C ALA A 19 -11.13 -2.89 -14.15
N ASP A 20 -11.74 -3.91 -13.57
CA ASP A 20 -12.84 -3.77 -12.60
C ASP A 20 -12.38 -3.28 -11.22
N GLN A 21 -11.08 -3.41 -10.93
CA GLN A 21 -10.51 -3.02 -9.65
C GLN A 21 -10.09 -1.55 -9.68
N LYS A 22 -10.70 -0.76 -8.81
CA LYS A 22 -10.40 0.67 -8.64
C LYS A 22 -10.00 0.95 -7.21
N VAL A 23 -8.98 1.76 -7.04
CA VAL A 23 -8.50 2.24 -5.75
C VAL A 23 -8.74 3.73 -5.66
N THR A 24 -9.30 4.20 -4.55
CA THR A 24 -9.50 5.63 -4.32
C THR A 24 -8.64 6.08 -3.16
N ILE A 25 -7.83 7.11 -3.38
CA ILE A 25 -7.00 7.71 -2.34
C ILE A 25 -7.54 9.09 -1.99
N THR A 26 -7.85 9.27 -0.71
CA THR A 26 -8.31 10.54 -0.14
C THR A 26 -7.39 10.99 0.98
N LEU A 27 -7.31 12.29 1.22
CA LEU A 27 -6.57 12.83 2.36
C LEU A 27 -7.43 12.78 3.63
N ASP A 28 -6.81 12.57 4.78
CA ASP A 28 -7.48 12.77 6.06
C ASP A 28 -7.66 14.27 6.33
N ASP A 29 -8.88 14.68 6.67
CA ASP A 29 -9.23 16.10 6.86
C ASP A 29 -8.55 16.70 8.10
N GLN A 30 -8.32 15.87 9.12
CA GLN A 30 -7.65 16.28 10.36
C GLN A 30 -6.13 16.24 10.26
N ASN A 31 -5.57 15.35 9.42
CA ASN A 31 -4.13 15.14 9.34
C ASN A 31 -3.66 15.01 7.89
N LYS A 32 -3.05 16.08 7.38
CA LYS A 32 -2.49 16.10 6.01
C LYS A 32 -1.31 15.13 5.79
N GLY A 33 -0.84 14.45 6.84
CA GLY A 33 0.14 13.37 6.76
C GLY A 33 -0.48 11.98 6.60
N PHE A 34 -1.81 11.86 6.60
CA PHE A 34 -2.51 10.58 6.44
C PHE A 34 -3.37 10.58 5.19
N VAL A 35 -3.37 9.44 4.52
CA VAL A 35 -4.24 9.16 3.38
C VAL A 35 -5.08 7.93 3.67
N TRP A 36 -6.30 7.94 3.17
CA TRP A 36 -7.20 6.81 3.18
C TRP A 36 -7.20 6.17 1.80
N ILE A 37 -6.94 4.88 1.76
CA ILE A 37 -6.90 4.10 0.53
C ILE A 37 -8.09 3.15 0.59
N ASP A 38 -9.00 3.31 -0.36
CA ASP A 38 -10.23 2.55 -0.50
C ASP A 38 -10.19 1.69 -1.77
N GLY A 39 -11.01 0.64 -1.86
CA GLY A 39 -11.02 -0.30 -3.00
C GLY A 39 -9.98 -1.42 -2.96
N LEU A 40 -9.31 -1.61 -1.82
CA LEU A 40 -8.52 -2.82 -1.58
C LEU A 40 -9.43 -4.00 -1.19
N PRO A 41 -9.04 -5.25 -1.49
CA PRO A 41 -9.81 -6.42 -1.07
C PRO A 41 -9.86 -6.59 0.45
N GLN A 42 -8.95 -5.97 1.19
CA GLN A 42 -8.99 -5.96 2.66
C GLN A 42 -9.89 -4.85 3.24
N GLY A 43 -10.48 -4.01 2.40
CA GLY A 43 -11.28 -2.85 2.77
C GLY A 43 -10.47 -1.55 2.82
N ARG A 44 -11.01 -0.53 3.47
CA ARG A 44 -10.36 0.78 3.60
C ARG A 44 -9.17 0.73 4.56
N VAL A 45 -8.01 1.20 4.12
CA VAL A 45 -6.76 1.19 4.90
C VAL A 45 -6.18 2.60 5.02
N LYS A 46 -5.51 2.87 6.15
CA LYS A 46 -4.81 4.12 6.38
C LYS A 46 -3.35 4.03 5.91
N GLY A 47 -2.91 5.01 5.13
CA GLY A 47 -1.52 5.25 4.77
C GLY A 47 -0.95 6.48 5.49
N VAL A 48 0.33 6.41 5.84
CA VAL A 48 1.07 7.47 6.56
C VAL A 48 2.16 8.00 5.65
N PHE A 49 2.15 9.31 5.38
CA PHE A 49 3.18 9.97 4.60
C PHE A 49 4.54 9.82 5.27
N LYS A 50 5.53 9.37 4.50
CA LYS A 50 6.89 9.14 4.99
C LYS A 50 7.91 9.98 4.25
N LYS A 51 7.84 10.02 2.92
CA LYS A 51 8.88 10.64 2.08
C LYS A 51 8.28 11.27 0.83
N THR A 52 8.78 12.46 0.50
CA THR A 52 8.51 13.17 -0.78
C THR A 52 9.22 12.43 -1.92
N PRO A 53 8.63 12.30 -3.13
CA PRO A 53 7.47 13.03 -3.66
C PRO A 53 6.07 12.48 -3.31
N ALA A 54 5.93 11.19 -3.00
CA ALA A 54 4.63 10.59 -2.66
C ALA A 54 4.77 9.15 -2.12
N THR A 55 5.66 8.94 -1.16
CA THR A 55 5.84 7.64 -0.50
C THR A 55 5.11 7.62 0.83
N TYR A 56 4.27 6.59 1.00
CA TYR A 56 3.48 6.36 2.19
C TYR A 56 3.75 4.97 2.76
N LYS A 57 3.83 4.87 4.08
CA LYS A 57 3.85 3.62 4.83
C LYS A 57 2.42 3.24 5.21
N ILE A 58 2.02 2.02 4.93
CA ILE A 58 0.76 1.45 5.41
C ILE A 58 1.09 0.64 6.66
N PRO A 59 0.84 1.14 7.88
CA PRO A 59 1.08 0.35 9.09
C PRO A 59 0.15 -0.88 9.11
N ALA A 60 0.60 -1.93 9.80
CA ALA A 60 -0.26 -3.07 10.09
C ALA A 60 -1.46 -2.58 10.91
N GLN A 61 -2.67 -2.85 10.42
CA GLN A 61 -3.91 -2.35 11.00
C GLN A 61 -5.04 -3.33 10.76
N LYS A 62 -6.11 -3.20 11.54
CA LYS A 62 -7.35 -3.95 11.36
C LYS A 62 -8.37 -3.02 10.72
N THR A 63 -8.98 -3.42 9.61
CA THR A 63 -10.03 -2.62 8.97
C THR A 63 -11.32 -2.68 9.78
N ALA A 64 -12.27 -1.79 9.46
CA ALA A 64 -13.58 -1.76 10.11
C ALA A 64 -14.35 -3.08 9.96
N GLU A 65 -14.09 -3.82 8.88
CA GLU A 65 -14.66 -5.13 8.56
C GLU A 65 -14.03 -6.27 9.38
N GLY A 66 -13.00 -5.96 10.16
CA GLY A 66 -12.27 -6.92 10.98
C GLY A 66 -11.16 -7.65 10.24
N THR A 67 -10.85 -7.27 9.00
CA THR A 67 -9.76 -7.86 8.21
C THR A 67 -8.41 -7.34 8.68
N GLU A 68 -7.47 -8.25 8.92
CA GLU A 68 -6.09 -7.90 9.26
C GLU A 68 -5.33 -7.49 7.98
N VAL A 69 -4.87 -6.24 7.95
CA VAL A 69 -4.05 -5.70 6.89
C VAL A 69 -2.61 -5.69 7.36
N PRO A 70 -1.72 -6.47 6.70
CA PRO A 70 -0.31 -6.45 7.03
C PRO A 70 0.33 -5.12 6.64
N GLU A 71 1.48 -4.85 7.24
CA GLU A 71 2.28 -3.67 6.88
C GLU A 71 2.61 -3.67 5.37
N GLY A 72 2.68 -2.47 4.81
CA GLY A 72 2.96 -2.26 3.40
C GLY A 72 3.54 -0.90 3.07
N THR A 73 3.77 -0.71 1.78
CA THR A 73 4.34 0.50 1.18
C THR A 73 3.47 0.94 0.01
N LEU A 74 3.30 2.23 -0.13
CA LEU A 74 2.64 2.87 -1.26
C LEU A 74 3.56 3.92 -1.84
N ILE A 75 3.76 3.86 -3.15
CA ILE A 75 4.55 4.83 -3.91
C ILE A 75 3.72 5.29 -5.08
N PHE A 76 3.63 6.60 -5.24
CA PHE A 76 3.09 7.19 -6.46
C PHE A 76 4.23 7.81 -7.27
N ASP A 77 4.41 7.29 -8.47
CA ASP A 77 5.30 7.83 -9.48
C ASP A 77 4.56 8.92 -10.25
N LYS A 78 5.00 10.17 -10.07
CA LYS A 78 4.44 11.34 -10.75
C LYS A 78 4.75 11.32 -12.25
N ASP A 79 5.93 10.86 -12.62
CA ASP A 79 6.42 10.87 -14.00
C ASP A 79 5.68 9.80 -14.82
N ALA A 80 5.49 8.62 -14.24
CA ALA A 80 4.73 7.53 -14.86
C ALA A 80 3.21 7.60 -14.57
N ASN A 81 2.75 8.56 -13.77
CA ASN A 81 1.37 8.68 -13.27
C ASN A 81 0.80 7.35 -12.73
N THR A 82 1.65 6.58 -12.08
CA THR A 82 1.38 5.21 -11.66
C THR A 82 1.49 5.10 -10.14
N LEU A 83 0.47 4.49 -9.55
CA LEU A 83 0.40 4.15 -8.14
C LEU A 83 0.73 2.68 -7.96
N THR A 84 1.69 2.41 -7.09
CA THR A 84 2.07 1.05 -6.70
C THR A 84 1.89 0.89 -5.20
N ILE A 85 1.11 -0.11 -4.80
CA ILE A 85 0.84 -0.50 -3.42
C ILE A 85 1.32 -1.93 -3.23
N MET A 86 2.07 -2.18 -2.17
CA MET A 86 2.48 -3.51 -1.76
C MET A 86 2.17 -3.70 -0.28
N LEU A 87 1.33 -4.69 0.01
CA LEU A 87 1.02 -5.14 1.36
C LEU A 87 1.70 -6.48 1.64
N GLY A 88 2.04 -6.76 2.90
CA GLY A 88 2.70 -8.01 3.30
C GLY A 88 4.23 -7.95 3.26
N ARG A 89 4.81 -6.79 2.90
CA ARG A 89 6.24 -6.51 3.03
C ARG A 89 6.45 -5.34 3.99
N PRO A 90 7.38 -5.46 4.95
CA PRO A 90 7.68 -4.36 5.87
C PRO A 90 8.20 -3.16 5.09
N PHE A 91 7.82 -1.96 5.54
CA PHE A 91 8.29 -0.71 4.96
C PHE A 91 9.80 -0.55 5.20
N ASN A 92 10.52 -0.20 4.15
CA ASN A 92 11.94 0.10 4.23
C ASN A 92 12.15 1.63 4.26
N ASP A 93 12.52 2.19 5.41
CA ASP A 93 12.76 3.63 5.55
C ASP A 93 13.99 4.12 4.75
N ALA A 94 14.98 3.25 4.48
CA ALA A 94 16.17 3.62 3.71
C ALA A 94 15.88 3.67 2.20
N ASP A 95 15.25 2.62 1.68
CA ASP A 95 14.82 2.51 0.30
C ASP A 95 13.41 1.89 0.19
N PRO A 96 12.35 2.71 0.21
CA PRO A 96 10.98 2.21 0.15
C PRO A 96 10.64 1.57 -1.19
N ALA A 97 11.36 1.89 -2.28
CA ALA A 97 11.13 1.27 -3.58
C ALA A 97 11.66 -0.17 -3.64
N SER A 98 12.60 -0.52 -2.76
CA SER A 98 13.21 -1.86 -2.72
C SER A 98 12.19 -2.97 -2.49
N VAL A 99 11.06 -2.68 -1.83
CA VAL A 99 10.01 -3.68 -1.60
C VAL A 99 9.39 -4.15 -2.91
N PHE A 100 9.37 -3.28 -3.94
CA PHE A 100 8.79 -3.57 -5.26
C PHE A 100 9.78 -4.23 -6.23
N ALA A 101 11.09 -4.19 -5.97
CA ALA A 101 12.12 -4.70 -6.86
C ALA A 101 12.03 -6.24 -7.10
N THR A 102 11.32 -6.97 -6.24
CA THR A 102 11.11 -8.42 -6.38
C THR A 102 9.91 -8.76 -7.27
N THR A 103 9.18 -7.79 -7.83
CA THR A 103 7.90 -8.07 -8.53
C THR A 103 8.03 -8.26 -10.04
N THR A 104 9.24 -8.18 -10.61
CA THR A 104 9.46 -8.41 -12.06
C THR A 104 9.87 -9.83 -12.42
N MET A 105 9.95 -10.77 -11.49
CA MET A 105 10.26 -12.17 -11.81
C MET A 105 9.43 -13.10 -10.93
N THR A 106 8.64 -13.93 -11.60
CA THR A 106 8.42 -15.36 -11.34
C THR A 106 8.29 -15.83 -9.88
N ASP A 107 7.20 -16.55 -9.64
CA ASP A 107 7.04 -17.53 -8.55
C ASP A 107 8.35 -18.30 -8.28
N GLU A 108 9.07 -17.98 -7.20
CA GLU A 108 9.89 -18.91 -6.42
C GLU A 108 10.39 -18.26 -5.11
N SER A 109 10.09 -18.93 -3.98
CA SER A 109 10.79 -18.97 -2.69
C SER A 109 11.90 -17.94 -2.36
N ALA A 110 11.78 -17.32 -1.17
CA ALA A 110 12.83 -17.45 -0.13
C ALA A 110 12.48 -16.73 1.19
N THR A 111 12.48 -17.55 2.24
CA THR A 111 13.01 -17.30 3.58
C THR A 111 13.92 -16.07 3.72
N THR A 112 13.67 -15.26 4.75
CA THR A 112 14.73 -14.78 5.64
C THR A 112 14.15 -14.54 7.02
N GLU A 113 14.76 -15.22 7.97
CA GLU A 113 14.50 -15.17 9.38
C GLU A 113 14.82 -13.79 9.95
N LYS A 114 13.98 -13.30 10.86
CA LYS A 114 14.50 -12.53 11.99
C LYS A 114 13.76 -12.96 13.25
N ALA A 115 14.44 -13.78 14.02
CA ALA A 115 14.06 -14.12 15.37
C ALA A 115 14.06 -12.86 16.24
N THR A 116 12.96 -12.61 16.94
CA THR A 116 12.97 -11.87 18.19
C THR A 116 12.49 -12.80 19.29
N VAL A 117 13.44 -13.20 20.13
CA VAL A 117 13.21 -13.95 21.37
C VAL A 117 12.58 -12.98 22.37
N THR A 118 11.37 -13.29 22.84
CA THR A 118 10.90 -12.83 24.14
C THR A 118 10.59 -14.08 24.97
N LYS A 119 11.40 -14.29 26.01
CA LYS A 119 11.21 -15.34 27.01
C LYS A 119 9.92 -15.05 27.79
N THR A 120 8.97 -15.97 27.76
CA THR A 120 8.02 -16.17 28.85
C THR A 120 7.61 -17.64 28.89
N LYS A 121 7.70 -18.19 30.09
CA LYS A 121 7.44 -19.56 30.53
C LYS A 121 5.96 -19.93 30.29
N GLY A 122 5.71 -21.08 29.67
CA GLY A 122 4.38 -21.69 29.60
C GLY A 122 3.84 -21.87 28.19
N ASN A 123 3.93 -23.11 27.68
CA ASN A 123 3.10 -23.71 26.64
C ASN A 123 2.75 -22.83 25.41
N LYS A 124 3.68 -22.73 24.45
CA LYS A 124 3.44 -22.07 23.15
C LYS A 124 3.17 -23.11 22.06
N THR A 125 1.91 -23.29 21.73
CA THR A 125 1.50 -23.84 20.44
C THR A 125 2.11 -22.94 19.37
N LYS A 126 2.99 -23.50 18.53
CA LYS A 126 3.59 -22.80 17.39
C LYS A 126 2.49 -22.60 16.35
N THR A 127 1.70 -21.52 16.49
CA THR A 127 0.86 -21.05 15.39
C THR A 127 1.82 -20.61 14.29
N LYS A 128 1.95 -21.45 13.26
CA LYS A 128 2.60 -21.12 12.00
C LYS A 128 1.78 -19.97 11.41
N VAL A 129 2.16 -18.74 11.74
CA VAL A 129 1.58 -17.54 11.13
C VAL A 129 1.89 -17.67 9.66
N LYS A 130 0.88 -18.07 8.88
CA LYS A 130 0.92 -18.12 7.43
C LYS A 130 1.28 -16.70 7.01
N LYS A 131 2.53 -16.50 6.56
CA LYS A 131 3.00 -15.21 6.07
C LYS A 131 1.94 -14.74 5.06
N PRO A 132 1.25 -13.61 5.31
CA PRO A 132 0.21 -13.18 4.41
C PRO A 132 0.85 -13.01 3.03
N GLU A 133 0.23 -13.62 2.04
CA GLU A 133 0.69 -13.53 0.66
C GLU A 133 0.82 -12.05 0.29
N PRO A 134 1.96 -11.62 -0.25
CA PRO A 134 2.16 -10.22 -0.55
C PRO A 134 1.16 -9.80 -1.61
N TRP A 135 0.30 -8.84 -1.25
CA TRP A 135 -0.68 -8.31 -2.19
C TRP A 135 -0.08 -7.08 -2.86
N VAL A 136 -0.06 -7.09 -4.19
CA VAL A 136 0.44 -5.98 -5.00
C VAL A 136 -0.70 -5.42 -5.82
N PHE A 137 -0.78 -4.10 -5.84
CA PHE A 137 -1.61 -3.35 -6.76
C PHE A 137 -0.76 -2.34 -7.49
N THR A 138 -0.92 -2.32 -8.80
CA THR A 138 -0.35 -1.30 -9.66
C THR A 138 -1.51 -0.72 -10.44
N GLY A 139 -1.65 0.60 -10.43
CA GLY A 139 -2.74 1.26 -11.15
C GLY A 139 -2.35 2.63 -11.64
N THR A 140 -3.00 3.06 -12.71
CA THR A 140 -2.79 4.39 -13.29
C THR A 140 -3.85 5.34 -12.76
N LYS A 141 -3.47 6.60 -12.51
CA LYS A 141 -4.43 7.61 -12.04
C LYS A 141 -5.48 7.86 -13.13
N ILE A 142 -6.75 7.74 -12.76
CA ILE A 142 -7.87 8.16 -13.59
C ILE A 142 -7.93 9.69 -13.50
N VAL A 143 -7.38 10.36 -14.51
CA VAL A 143 -7.54 11.81 -14.64
C VAL A 143 -8.96 12.05 -15.12
N GLN A 144 -9.82 12.57 -14.23
CA GLN A 144 -11.18 12.96 -14.62
C GLN A 144 -11.08 14.27 -15.44
N GLY A 145 -10.83 14.11 -16.74
CA GLY A 145 -10.75 15.15 -17.76
C GLY A 145 -10.14 14.53 -19.03
N THR A 146 -10.85 14.29 -20.13
CA THR A 146 -11.88 15.14 -20.74
C THR A 146 -12.86 14.25 -21.49
N ALA A 147 -14.11 14.14 -21.04
CA ALA A 147 -15.21 14.00 -21.99
C ALA A 147 -15.34 15.37 -22.65
N VAL A 148 -14.62 15.58 -23.76
CA VAL A 148 -14.99 16.62 -24.72
C VAL A 148 -16.32 16.17 -25.31
N ASN A 149 -17.42 16.60 -24.69
CA ASN A 149 -18.69 16.62 -25.39
C ASN A 149 -18.55 17.62 -26.54
N GLN A 150 -18.55 17.07 -27.76
CA GLN A 150 -18.81 17.65 -29.09
C GLN A 150 -18.24 19.04 -29.41
#